data_AF-A0A1C7N3M0-F1
#
_entry.id   AF-A0A1C7N3M0-F1
#
_cell.length_a   1.000
_cell.length_b   1.000
_cell.length_c   1.000
_cell.angle_alpha   90.00
_cell.angle_beta   90.00
_cell.angle_gamma   90.00
#
_symmetry.space_group_name_H-M   'P 1'
#
loop_
_entity.id
_entity.type
_entity.pdbx_description
1 polymer ?
#
loop_
_entity_poly.entity_id
_entity_poly.type
_entity_poly.pdbx_seq_one_letter_code
_entity_poly.pdbx_strand_id
1 'polypeptide(L)'
;MALFAIFHAAHTLEMSIAEEIPYSMYPKAKLDVLPEISWNVLHIDLVNRENLCTRQIAYCANSCGGPDEAPKNFCNATSMAWGCGCSKKKVSFTKHSWPVVQAECAGKAQECRSICTKDVKNLGNCVTACNNHYQCGTNKAPPSFLETNDPSDKPSYNGSGSGKNIPNREIGLDEYGIADFTGRASSVTIDLAHTLCFVMIIQVLHYLIWGY
;
A
#
# COMPACT_ATOMS: atom_id res chain seq x y z
N MET A 1 7.01 -7.31 58.42
CA MET A 1 5.64 -6.78 58.23
C MET A 1 5.81 -5.33 57.79
N ALA A 2 5.44 -4.81 56.63
CA ALA A 2 4.83 -5.28 55.37
C ALA A 2 5.32 -4.25 54.31
N LEU A 3 5.98 -4.64 53.20
CA LEU A 3 5.43 -5.15 51.94
C LEU A 3 4.56 -4.13 51.17
N PHE A 4 5.07 -3.78 49.98
CA PHE A 4 4.39 -3.33 48.76
C PHE A 4 3.72 -1.94 48.73
N ALA A 5 4.48 -0.95 48.27
CA ALA A 5 3.94 0.22 47.56
C ALA A 5 4.14 0.04 46.04
N ILE A 6 3.19 -0.69 45.46
CA ILE A 6 2.53 -0.52 44.16
C ILE A 6 3.26 0.43 43.17
N PHE A 7 4.06 -0.15 42.28
CA PHE A 7 4.37 0.40 40.96
C PHE A 7 3.18 0.09 40.03
N HIS A 8 2.35 1.09 39.73
CA HIS A 8 1.33 1.12 38.66
C HIS A 8 1.37 2.57 38.13
N ALA A 9 1.37 2.91 36.85
CA ALA A 9 1.43 2.17 35.62
C ALA A 9 2.06 3.13 34.61
N ALA A 10 3.12 2.72 33.92
CA ALA A 10 3.68 3.44 32.79
C ALA A 10 3.65 2.49 31.58
N HIS A 11 2.43 2.22 31.10
CA HIS A 11 2.24 1.59 29.79
C HIS A 11 2.09 2.73 28.77
N THR A 12 3.24 3.18 28.29
CA THR A 12 3.39 4.01 27.11
C THR A 12 2.67 3.35 25.93
N LEU A 13 1.69 4.07 25.39
CA LEU A 13 1.09 3.82 24.09
C LEU A 13 2.16 4.06 23.02
N GLU A 14 2.87 3.01 22.59
CA GLU A 14 3.60 3.07 21.33
C GLU A 14 2.58 2.96 20.18
N MET A 15 2.14 4.15 19.75
CA MET A 15 1.39 4.33 18.54
C MET A 15 2.34 4.06 17.36
N SER A 16 2.34 2.82 16.86
CA SER A 16 3.12 2.44 15.67
C SER A 16 2.54 3.14 14.45
N ILE A 17 3.03 4.34 14.17
CA ILE A 17 2.84 5.02 12.89
C ILE A 17 3.73 4.28 11.89
N ALA A 18 3.15 3.34 11.15
CA ALA A 18 3.77 2.85 9.93
C ALA A 18 3.76 4.02 8.95
N GLU A 19 4.85 4.77 8.94
CA GLU A 19 5.10 5.85 8.00
C GLU A 19 5.12 5.24 6.60
N GLU A 20 4.13 5.58 5.77
CA GLU A 20 4.12 5.21 4.35
C GLU A 20 5.24 6.00 3.68
N ILE A 21 6.42 5.38 3.55
CA ILE A 21 7.55 6.02 2.87
C ILE A 21 7.13 6.28 1.41
N PRO A 22 7.13 7.55 0.95
CA PRO A 22 6.78 7.85 -0.43
C PRO A 22 7.77 7.16 -1.37
N TYR A 23 7.22 6.52 -2.41
CA TYR A 23 7.98 5.69 -3.36
C TYR A 23 9.13 6.43 -4.07
N SER A 24 9.09 7.77 -4.08
CA SER A 24 10.15 8.63 -4.64
C SER A 24 11.44 8.64 -3.84
N MET A 25 11.44 8.12 -2.61
CA MET A 25 12.61 8.11 -1.72
C MET A 25 13.33 6.75 -1.67
N TYR A 26 12.94 5.77 -2.50
CA TYR A 26 13.82 4.61 -2.72
C TYR A 26 15.06 5.12 -3.48
N PRO A 27 16.27 5.06 -2.88
CA PRO A 27 17.44 5.65 -3.48
C PRO A 27 17.74 4.94 -4.81
N LYS A 28 17.58 5.70 -5.90
CA LYS A 28 17.88 5.31 -7.29
C LYS A 28 19.27 4.67 -7.45
N ALA A 29 20.18 4.97 -6.53
CA ALA A 29 21.56 4.48 -6.49
C ALA A 29 21.74 2.96 -6.31
N LYS A 30 20.71 2.19 -5.91
CA LYS A 30 20.79 0.71 -5.82
C LYS A 30 20.26 -0.01 -7.08
N LEU A 31 19.76 0.75 -8.06
CA LEU A 31 19.09 0.21 -9.25
C LEU A 31 20.05 -0.16 -10.38
N ASP A 32 21.26 0.40 -10.41
CA ASP A 32 22.23 0.21 -11.51
C ASP A 32 22.81 -1.22 -11.61
N VAL A 33 22.54 -2.08 -10.62
CA VAL A 33 23.00 -3.49 -10.59
C VAL A 33 21.83 -4.48 -10.81
N LEU A 34 20.57 -4.03 -10.71
CA LEU A 34 19.44 -4.92 -10.94
C LEU A 34 19.09 -4.98 -12.44
N PRO A 35 18.85 -6.17 -13.00
CA PRO A 35 18.33 -6.28 -14.36
C PRO A 35 16.94 -5.65 -14.45
N GLU A 36 16.62 -5.10 -15.62
CA GLU A 36 15.25 -4.70 -15.93
C GLU A 36 14.34 -5.93 -15.95
N ILE A 37 13.28 -5.92 -15.12
CA ILE A 37 12.35 -7.03 -14.98
C ILE A 37 11.01 -6.62 -15.56
N SER A 38 10.58 -7.30 -16.63
CA SER A 38 9.27 -7.12 -17.26
C SER A 38 8.19 -8.06 -16.69
N TRP A 39 8.56 -8.95 -15.76
CA TRP A 39 7.64 -9.90 -15.16
C TRP A 39 6.59 -9.20 -14.29
N ASN A 40 5.34 -9.65 -14.44
CA ASN A 40 4.23 -9.24 -13.61
C ASN A 40 3.37 -10.44 -13.22
N VAL A 41 2.51 -10.25 -12.22
CA VAL A 41 1.65 -11.28 -11.64
C VAL A 41 0.71 -11.97 -12.66
N LEU A 42 0.45 -11.37 -13.82
CA LEU A 42 -0.39 -11.98 -14.86
C LEU A 42 0.33 -13.10 -15.64
N HIS A 43 1.64 -13.26 -15.47
CA HIS A 43 2.40 -14.39 -16.01
C HIS A 43 2.09 -15.71 -15.28
N ILE A 44 1.45 -15.64 -14.11
CA ILE A 44 0.89 -16.82 -13.43
C ILE A 44 -0.35 -17.26 -14.21
N ASP A 45 -0.49 -18.57 -14.47
CA ASP A 45 -1.67 -19.11 -15.15
C ASP A 45 -2.96 -18.79 -14.38
N LEU A 46 -4.09 -18.83 -15.09
CA LEU A 46 -5.38 -18.43 -14.53
C LEU A 46 -5.77 -19.28 -13.31
N VAL A 47 -5.52 -20.59 -13.34
CA VAL A 47 -5.88 -21.51 -12.24
C VAL A 47 -5.09 -21.17 -10.97
N ASN A 48 -3.79 -20.90 -11.11
CA ASN A 48 -2.97 -20.48 -9.98
C ASN A 48 -3.31 -19.07 -9.48
N ARG A 49 -3.77 -18.17 -10.36
CA ARG A 49 -4.29 -16.85 -9.95
C ARG A 49 -5.61 -16.95 -9.20
N GLU A 50 -6.52 -17.84 -9.61
CA GLU A 50 -7.75 -18.15 -8.86
C GLU A 50 -7.43 -18.68 -7.47
N ASN A 51 -6.53 -19.67 -7.37
CA ASN A 51 -6.07 -20.20 -6.09
C ASN A 51 -5.44 -19.11 -5.19
N LEU A 52 -4.66 -18.20 -5.79
CA LEU A 52 -4.07 -17.08 -5.08
C LEU A 52 -5.14 -16.11 -4.56
N CYS A 53 -6.15 -15.83 -5.36
CA CYS A 53 -7.29 -15.02 -4.96
C CYS A 53 -8.12 -15.66 -3.85
N THR A 54 -8.38 -16.97 -3.91
CA THR A 54 -9.06 -17.69 -2.82
C THR A 54 -8.29 -17.57 -1.51
N ARG A 55 -6.96 -17.71 -1.55
CA ARG A 55 -6.10 -17.54 -0.38
C ARG A 55 -6.10 -16.11 0.13
N GLN A 56 -6.07 -15.12 -0.75
CA GLN A 56 -6.14 -13.69 -0.40
C GLN A 56 -7.46 -13.36 0.32
N ILE A 57 -8.59 -13.82 -0.23
CA ILE A 57 -9.92 -13.56 0.33
C ILE A 57 -10.08 -14.23 1.70
N ALA A 58 -9.63 -15.49 1.83
CA ALA A 58 -9.65 -16.21 3.10
C ALA A 58 -8.75 -15.54 4.14
N TYR A 59 -7.55 -15.11 3.74
CA TYR A 59 -6.62 -14.40 4.62
C TYR A 59 -7.23 -13.08 5.11
N CYS A 60 -7.90 -12.31 4.24
CA CYS A 60 -8.61 -11.09 4.60
C CYS A 60 -9.75 -11.36 5.60
N ALA A 61 -10.63 -12.32 5.32
CA ALA A 61 -11.75 -12.67 6.20
C ALA A 61 -11.26 -13.12 7.58
N ASN A 62 -10.28 -14.03 7.64
CA ASN A 62 -9.69 -14.49 8.90
C ASN A 62 -9.04 -13.34 9.67
N SER A 63 -8.38 -12.43 8.95
CA SER A 63 -7.77 -11.24 9.54
C SER A 63 -8.81 -10.29 10.11
N CYS A 64 -9.97 -10.14 9.48
CA CYS A 64 -11.06 -9.29 9.95
C CYS A 64 -11.89 -9.91 11.09
N GLY A 65 -11.80 -11.23 11.29
CA GLY A 65 -12.62 -11.96 12.28
C GLY A 65 -13.86 -12.62 11.67
N GLY A 66 -13.93 -12.69 10.34
CA GLY A 66 -15.01 -13.31 9.59
C GLY A 66 -15.26 -12.60 8.25
N PRO A 67 -16.00 -13.24 7.33
CA PRO A 67 -16.39 -12.63 6.06
C PRO A 67 -17.31 -11.41 6.25
N ASP A 68 -18.21 -11.44 7.24
CA ASP A 68 -19.14 -10.34 7.54
C ASP A 68 -18.43 -9.09 8.08
N GLU A 69 -17.22 -9.27 8.62
CA GLU A 69 -16.40 -8.19 9.15
C GLU A 69 -15.41 -7.62 8.11
N ALA A 70 -15.46 -8.11 6.87
CA ALA A 70 -14.58 -7.75 5.78
C ALA A 70 -15.37 -7.18 4.57
N PRO A 71 -16.01 -6.01 4.70
CA PRO A 71 -16.87 -5.44 3.65
C PRO A 71 -16.11 -5.13 2.34
N LYS A 72 -14.80 -4.91 2.41
CA LYS A 72 -13.92 -4.73 1.25
C LYS A 72 -13.04 -5.96 1.08
N ASN A 73 -13.60 -7.12 0.79
CA ASN A 73 -12.85 -8.37 0.59
C ASN A 73 -13.04 -8.90 -0.82
N PHE A 74 -12.08 -8.63 -1.71
CA PHE A 74 -12.15 -9.09 -3.10
C PHE A 74 -10.77 -9.39 -3.66
N CYS A 75 -10.77 -10.24 -4.69
CA CYS A 75 -9.62 -10.47 -5.55
C CYS A 75 -10.10 -10.89 -6.94
N ASN A 76 -9.65 -10.18 -7.97
CA ASN A 76 -9.98 -10.45 -9.37
C ASN A 76 -8.86 -11.28 -9.99
N ALA A 77 -9.11 -12.55 -10.34
CA ALA A 77 -8.07 -13.41 -10.92
C ALA A 77 -7.57 -12.96 -12.31
N THR A 78 -8.34 -12.13 -13.02
CA THR A 78 -7.99 -11.65 -14.36
C THR A 78 -7.02 -10.47 -14.29
N SER A 79 -7.32 -9.47 -13.46
CA SER A 79 -6.48 -8.27 -13.29
C SER A 79 -5.53 -8.35 -12.09
N MET A 80 -5.69 -9.33 -11.22
CA MET A 80 -5.01 -9.42 -9.92
C MET A 80 -5.24 -8.20 -9.01
N ALA A 81 -6.27 -7.39 -9.31
CA ALA A 81 -6.76 -6.36 -8.42
C ALA A 81 -7.28 -7.00 -7.14
N TRP A 82 -6.82 -6.52 -5.99
CA TRP A 82 -7.30 -7.01 -4.71
C TRP A 82 -7.58 -5.86 -3.75
N GLY A 83 -8.40 -6.15 -2.75
CA GLY A 83 -8.68 -5.24 -1.66
C GLY A 83 -9.02 -6.02 -0.40
N CYS A 84 -8.51 -5.54 0.74
CA CYS A 84 -8.94 -5.99 2.05
C CYS A 84 -9.24 -4.78 2.94
N GLY A 85 -10.41 -4.75 3.55
CA GLY A 85 -10.78 -3.75 4.56
C GLY A 85 -11.78 -4.33 5.54
N CYS A 86 -11.51 -4.15 6.83
CA CYS A 86 -12.39 -4.61 7.90
C CYS A 86 -13.28 -3.47 8.41
N SER A 87 -14.49 -3.82 8.84
CA SER A 87 -15.49 -2.88 9.40
C SER A 87 -15.12 -2.40 10.81
N LYS A 88 -14.75 -3.33 11.70
CA LYS A 88 -14.63 -3.08 13.15
C LYS A 88 -13.20 -2.83 13.64
N LYS A 89 -12.19 -3.05 12.81
CA LYS A 89 -10.77 -2.89 13.20
C LYS A 89 -9.89 -2.48 12.04
N LYS A 90 -8.83 -1.76 12.33
CA LYS A 90 -7.74 -1.56 11.37
C LYS A 90 -6.93 -2.86 11.29
N VAL A 91 -6.64 -3.30 10.07
CA VAL A 91 -5.82 -4.49 9.83
C VAL A 91 -4.41 -4.22 10.38
N SER A 92 -3.93 -5.05 11.31
CA SER A 92 -2.60 -4.90 11.93
C SER A 92 -1.46 -5.49 11.10
N PHE A 93 -1.76 -5.99 9.89
CA PHE A 93 -0.79 -6.66 9.03
C PHE A 93 -0.02 -5.68 8.15
N THR A 94 1.25 -6.00 7.92
CA THR A 94 2.09 -5.29 6.97
C THR A 94 1.65 -5.61 5.54
N LYS A 95 1.62 -4.61 4.65
CA LYS A 95 1.21 -4.80 3.25
C LYS A 95 2.02 -5.88 2.52
N HIS A 96 3.23 -6.18 2.97
CA HIS A 96 4.10 -7.21 2.38
C HIS A 96 3.69 -8.65 2.73
N SER A 97 2.81 -8.84 3.71
CA SER A 97 2.36 -10.15 4.16
C SER A 97 1.16 -10.70 3.38
N TRP A 98 0.51 -9.88 2.55
CA TRP A 98 -0.64 -10.33 1.76
C TRP A 98 -0.23 -11.40 0.73
N PRO A 99 -1.01 -12.49 0.58
CA PRO A 99 -0.73 -13.54 -0.39
C PRO A 99 -0.41 -13.04 -1.80
N VAL A 100 -1.20 -12.11 -2.34
CA VAL A 100 -0.98 -11.55 -3.69
C VAL A 100 0.35 -10.80 -3.77
N VAL A 101 0.68 -10.01 -2.75
CA VAL A 101 1.93 -9.23 -2.68
C VAL A 101 3.15 -10.15 -2.55
N GLN A 102 3.04 -11.22 -1.76
CA GLN A 102 4.09 -12.22 -1.65
C GLN A 102 4.34 -12.93 -2.97
N ALA A 103 3.29 -13.31 -3.69
CA ALA A 103 3.40 -13.96 -4.99
C ALA A 103 4.03 -13.05 -6.05
N GLU A 104 3.64 -11.77 -6.09
CA GLU A 104 4.26 -10.79 -7.00
C GLU A 104 5.75 -10.64 -6.71
N CYS A 105 6.11 -10.45 -5.44
CA CYS A 105 7.51 -10.32 -5.05
C CYS A 105 8.31 -11.58 -5.40
N ALA A 106 7.77 -12.77 -5.12
CA ALA A 106 8.44 -14.04 -5.39
C ALA A 106 8.67 -14.26 -6.90
N GLY A 107 7.68 -13.94 -7.74
CA GLY A 107 7.82 -14.04 -9.19
C GLY A 107 8.85 -13.05 -9.75
N LYS A 108 8.84 -11.79 -9.29
CA LYS A 108 9.87 -10.81 -9.66
C LYS A 108 11.27 -11.24 -9.20
N ALA A 109 11.39 -11.82 -8.00
CA ALA A 109 12.65 -12.36 -7.49
C ALA A 109 13.17 -13.52 -8.35
N GLN A 110 12.28 -14.42 -8.77
CA GLN A 110 12.62 -15.54 -9.64
C GLN A 110 13.07 -15.06 -11.02
N GLU A 111 12.36 -14.10 -11.62
CA GLU A 111 12.75 -13.53 -12.91
C GLU A 111 14.10 -12.81 -12.81
N CYS A 112 14.32 -12.03 -11.74
CA CYS A 112 15.60 -11.37 -11.48
C CYS A 112 16.76 -12.37 -11.50
N ARG A 113 16.60 -13.51 -10.78
CA ARG A 113 17.61 -14.58 -10.76
C ARG A 113 17.77 -15.24 -12.13
N SER A 114 16.66 -15.49 -12.84
CA SER A 114 16.68 -16.06 -14.20
C SER A 114 17.50 -15.19 -15.15
N ILE A 115 17.31 -13.86 -15.12
CA ILE A 115 18.09 -12.93 -15.94
C ILE A 115 19.56 -12.93 -15.51
N CYS A 116 19.87 -12.94 -14.20
CA CYS A 116 21.24 -13.02 -13.72
C CYS A 116 21.99 -14.27 -14.22
N THR A 117 21.32 -15.42 -14.34
CA THR A 117 21.96 -16.64 -14.87
C THR A 117 22.39 -16.53 -16.34
N LYS A 118 21.81 -15.58 -17.08
CA LYS A 118 22.18 -15.30 -18.47
C LYS A 118 23.40 -14.38 -18.58
N ASP A 119 23.69 -13.56 -17.56
CA ASP A 119 24.89 -12.71 -17.51
C ASP A 119 25.98 -13.32 -16.59
N VAL A 120 26.80 -14.19 -17.19
CA VAL A 120 27.83 -14.97 -16.49
C VAL A 120 28.91 -14.09 -15.86
N LYS A 121 29.15 -12.87 -16.36
CA LYS A 121 30.26 -12.01 -15.89
C LYS A 121 30.04 -11.47 -14.48
N ASN A 122 28.79 -11.25 -14.09
CA ASN A 122 28.43 -10.64 -12.80
C ASN A 122 27.46 -11.49 -11.97
N LEU A 123 27.37 -12.79 -12.24
CA LEU A 123 26.39 -13.70 -11.63
C LEU A 123 26.28 -13.54 -10.11
N GLY A 124 27.40 -13.57 -9.38
CA GLY A 124 27.43 -13.46 -7.93
C GLY A 124 26.87 -12.13 -7.40
N ASN A 125 27.25 -11.02 -8.05
CA ASN A 125 26.79 -9.68 -7.68
C ASN A 125 25.31 -9.49 -8.02
N CYS A 126 24.89 -9.96 -9.20
CA CYS A 126 23.51 -9.87 -9.68
C CYS A 126 22.55 -10.66 -8.78
N VAL A 127 22.87 -11.93 -8.48
CA VAL A 127 22.03 -12.76 -7.59
C VAL A 127 21.96 -12.17 -6.19
N THR A 128 23.08 -11.65 -5.67
CA THR A 128 23.10 -10.98 -4.35
C THR A 128 22.25 -9.71 -4.36
N ALA A 129 22.31 -8.91 -5.42
CA ALA A 129 21.47 -7.73 -5.58
C ALA A 129 19.97 -8.09 -5.64
N CYS A 130 19.59 -9.11 -6.41
CA CYS A 130 18.23 -9.64 -6.45
C CYS A 130 17.73 -10.08 -5.07
N ASN A 131 18.52 -10.85 -4.34
CA ASN A 131 18.15 -11.34 -3.00
C ASN A 131 18.04 -10.19 -1.97
N ASN A 132 18.91 -9.19 -2.09
CA ASN A 132 18.90 -8.04 -1.20
C ASN A 132 17.75 -7.07 -1.51
N HIS A 133 17.24 -7.04 -2.74
CA HIS A 133 16.13 -6.20 -3.16
C HIS A 133 14.78 -6.88 -2.89
N TYR A 134 14.61 -8.13 -3.33
CA TYR A 134 13.36 -8.88 -3.19
C TYR A 134 13.30 -9.66 -1.87
N GLN A 135 13.24 -8.94 -0.75
CA GLN A 135 13.09 -9.53 0.58
C GLN A 135 11.61 -9.81 0.90
N CYS A 136 10.98 -10.69 0.11
CA CYS A 136 9.54 -10.96 0.15
C CYS A 136 9.05 -11.37 1.56
N GLY A 137 7.88 -10.86 1.96
CA GLY A 137 7.32 -11.10 3.30
C GLY A 137 7.95 -10.26 4.42
N THR A 138 8.95 -9.43 4.12
CA THR A 138 9.56 -8.51 5.09
C THR A 138 9.19 -7.06 4.79
N ASN A 139 9.43 -6.14 5.72
CA ASN A 139 9.28 -4.69 5.53
C ASN A 139 10.29 -4.09 4.52
N LYS A 140 11.25 -4.88 4.05
CA LYS A 140 12.23 -4.48 3.03
C LYS A 140 11.83 -4.92 1.63
N ALA A 141 10.71 -5.64 1.48
CA ALA A 141 10.19 -6.00 0.18
C ALA A 141 9.81 -4.74 -0.61
N PRO A 142 9.97 -4.75 -1.94
CA PRO A 142 9.45 -3.68 -2.78
C PRO A 142 7.93 -3.58 -2.61
N PRO A 143 7.36 -2.37 -2.62
CA PRO A 143 5.92 -2.22 -2.47
C PRO A 143 5.19 -2.74 -3.72
N SER A 144 4.01 -3.32 -3.49
CA SER A 144 3.09 -3.76 -4.54
C SER A 144 2.04 -2.68 -4.79
N PHE A 145 1.62 -2.56 -6.04
CA PHE A 145 0.55 -1.63 -6.47
C PHE A 145 -0.66 -2.39 -7.03
N LEU A 146 -0.83 -3.63 -6.59
CA LEU A 146 -1.96 -4.49 -6.94
C LEU A 146 -3.21 -4.22 -6.09
N GLU A 147 -3.05 -3.49 -4.98
CA GLU A 147 -4.15 -3.09 -4.11
C GLU A 147 -4.98 -1.98 -4.79
N THR A 148 -6.30 -2.16 -4.80
CA THR A 148 -7.26 -1.26 -5.48
C THR A 148 -8.45 -0.97 -4.57
N ASN A 149 -9.31 -0.05 -5.01
CA ASN A 149 -10.56 0.24 -4.30
C ASN A 149 -11.73 -0.59 -4.80
N ASP A 150 -11.74 -0.92 -6.09
CA ASP A 150 -12.79 -1.69 -6.73
C ASP A 150 -12.23 -2.94 -7.45
N PRO A 151 -12.95 -4.08 -7.44
CA PRO A 151 -12.54 -5.29 -8.17
C PRO A 151 -12.41 -5.11 -9.69
N SER A 152 -13.03 -4.08 -10.27
CA SER A 152 -12.94 -3.74 -11.70
C SER A 152 -11.76 -2.82 -12.02
N ASP A 153 -11.10 -2.24 -11.01
CA ASP A 153 -9.93 -1.38 -11.23
C ASP A 153 -8.77 -2.19 -11.83
N LYS A 154 -7.98 -1.53 -12.68
CA LYS A 154 -6.74 -2.09 -13.21
C LYS A 154 -5.56 -1.61 -12.36
N PRO A 155 -4.84 -2.53 -11.68
CA PRO A 155 -3.70 -2.14 -10.87
C PRO A 155 -2.48 -1.76 -11.72
N SER A 156 -1.49 -1.13 -11.08
CA SER A 156 -0.20 -0.85 -11.72
C SER A 156 0.75 -2.04 -11.52
N TYR A 157 1.25 -2.60 -12.62
CA TYR A 157 2.15 -3.75 -12.58
C TYR A 157 3.65 -3.34 -12.54
N ASN A 158 3.95 -2.11 -12.95
CA ASN A 158 5.31 -1.63 -13.21
C ASN A 158 5.87 -0.73 -12.10
N GLY A 159 5.20 -0.64 -10.95
CA GLY A 159 5.75 0.07 -9.79
C GLY A 159 5.69 1.60 -9.87
N SER A 160 5.23 2.17 -10.98
CA SER A 160 4.84 3.57 -11.07
C SER A 160 3.38 3.67 -10.66
N GLY A 161 3.12 4.23 -9.48
CA GLY A 161 1.76 4.50 -9.02
C GLY A 161 1.06 5.53 -9.92
N SER A 162 0.41 5.05 -10.97
CA SER A 162 -0.55 5.81 -11.79
C SER A 162 -1.86 5.04 -11.90
N GLY A 163 -2.39 4.63 -10.74
CA GLY A 163 -3.78 4.22 -10.56
C GLY A 163 -4.64 5.38 -10.04
N LYS A 164 -4.53 6.57 -10.64
CA LYS A 164 -5.65 7.52 -10.61
C LYS A 164 -6.35 7.37 -11.95
N ASN A 165 -7.56 6.82 -11.95
CA ASN A 165 -8.52 7.05 -13.02
C ASN A 165 -8.80 8.57 -13.04
N ILE A 166 -7.92 9.34 -13.70
CA ILE A 166 -8.27 10.66 -14.20
C ILE A 166 -8.90 10.38 -15.55
N PRO A 167 -10.19 10.73 -15.78
CA PRO A 167 -10.79 10.57 -17.09
C PRO A 167 -9.92 11.28 -18.11
N ASN A 168 -9.58 10.54 -19.16
CA ASN A 168 -8.68 10.90 -20.25
C ASN A 168 -8.83 12.38 -20.64
N ARG A 169 -7.87 13.22 -20.23
CA ARG A 169 -7.65 14.52 -20.86
C ARG A 169 -6.23 14.46 -21.40
N GLU A 170 -6.13 14.37 -22.72
CA GLU A 170 -4.88 14.40 -23.46
C GLU A 170 -4.01 15.54 -22.93
N ILE A 171 -2.89 15.18 -22.30
CA ILE A 171 -1.81 16.13 -22.03
C ILE A 171 -0.88 16.00 -23.23
N GLY A 172 -1.04 16.91 -24.19
CA GLY A 172 -0.06 17.14 -25.23
C GLY A 172 1.24 17.62 -24.57
N LEU A 173 2.24 16.75 -24.56
CA LEU A 173 3.63 17.11 -24.29
C LEU A 173 4.21 17.69 -25.58
N ASP A 174 4.63 18.96 -25.57
CA ASP A 174 5.52 19.48 -26.59
C ASP A 174 6.99 19.22 -26.22
N GLU A 175 7.84 19.24 -27.25
CA GLU A 175 9.18 18.66 -27.31
C GLU A 175 10.23 19.32 -26.39
N TYR A 176 9.87 20.30 -25.55
CA TYR A 176 10.83 21.09 -24.78
C TYR A 176 10.63 21.13 -23.26
N GLY A 177 9.70 20.34 -22.70
CA GLY A 177 9.75 19.96 -21.28
C GLY A 177 9.70 21.11 -20.26
N ILE A 178 8.97 22.19 -20.53
CA ILE A 178 8.69 23.23 -19.54
C ILE A 178 7.19 23.21 -19.22
N ALA A 179 6.84 22.93 -17.97
CA ALA A 179 5.46 23.04 -17.50
C ALA A 179 5.08 24.53 -17.41
N ASP A 180 4.18 24.97 -18.30
CA ASP A 180 3.57 26.29 -18.26
C ASP A 180 2.55 26.35 -17.11
N PHE A 181 2.89 27.09 -16.05
CA PHE A 181 1.99 27.43 -14.96
C PHE A 181 1.23 28.73 -15.28
N THR A 182 0.54 28.77 -16.40
CA THR A 182 -0.44 29.83 -16.68
C THR A 182 -1.87 29.29 -16.59
N GLY A 183 -2.40 29.35 -15.37
CA GLY A 183 -3.80 29.67 -15.11
C GLY A 183 -4.85 28.56 -15.26
N ARG A 184 -5.40 28.14 -14.11
CA ARG A 184 -6.82 28.42 -13.81
C ARG A 184 -7.13 28.24 -12.33
N ALA A 185 -7.48 29.35 -11.68
CA ALA A 185 -8.16 29.36 -10.41
C ALA A 185 -9.44 28.52 -10.50
N SER A 186 -9.67 27.64 -9.53
CA SER A 186 -11.00 27.11 -9.24
C SER A 186 -11.26 27.26 -7.76
N SER A 187 -12.32 28.01 -7.50
CA SER A 187 -12.83 28.46 -6.22
C SER A 187 -12.95 27.32 -5.22
N VAL A 188 -12.24 27.42 -4.09
CA VAL A 188 -12.59 26.67 -2.88
C VAL A 188 -13.70 27.45 -2.21
N THR A 189 -14.96 27.12 -2.52
CA THR A 189 -16.07 27.50 -1.65
C THR A 189 -15.95 26.65 -0.39
N ILE A 190 -15.31 27.21 0.63
CA ILE A 190 -15.37 26.71 2.00
C ILE A 190 -16.81 26.89 2.45
N ASP A 191 -17.50 25.78 2.61
CA ASP A 191 -18.88 25.73 3.11
C ASP A 191 -18.88 26.22 4.57
N LEU A 192 -19.36 27.45 4.78
CA LEU A 192 -19.40 28.15 6.07
C LEU A 192 -20.28 27.45 7.12
N ALA A 193 -21.00 26.39 6.76
CA ALA A 193 -21.94 25.69 7.65
C ALA A 193 -21.25 24.79 8.69
N HIS A 194 -20.05 24.25 8.41
CA HIS A 194 -19.44 23.25 9.31
C HIS A 194 -18.67 23.86 10.49
N THR A 195 -18.14 25.08 10.33
CA THR A 195 -17.36 25.76 11.38
C THR A 195 -18.26 26.30 12.50
N LEU A 196 -19.51 26.67 12.20
CA LEU A 196 -20.45 27.17 13.20
C LEU A 196 -20.99 26.07 14.13
N CYS A 197 -20.99 24.81 13.69
CA CYS A 197 -21.43 23.69 14.52
C CYS A 197 -20.41 23.38 15.64
N PHE A 198 -19.11 23.46 15.32
CA PHE A 198 -18.04 23.19 16.30
C PHE A 198 -17.94 24.25 17.40
N VAL A 199 -18.16 25.53 17.08
CA VAL A 199 -18.08 26.62 18.07
C VAL A 199 -19.23 26.56 19.08
N MET A 200 -20.45 26.23 18.63
CA MET A 200 -21.61 26.14 19.53
C MET A 200 -21.53 24.95 20.50
N ILE A 201 -20.97 23.80 20.07
CA ILE A 201 -20.79 22.64 20.96
C ILE A 201 -19.77 22.96 22.08
N ILE A 202 -18.69 23.67 21.77
CA ILE A 202 -17.67 24.04 22.76
C ILE A 202 -18.24 25.03 23.80
N GLN A 203 -19.05 26.00 23.40
CA GLN A 203 -19.66 26.94 24.33
C GLN A 203 -20.70 26.29 25.26
N VAL A 204 -21.50 25.34 24.76
CA VAL A 204 -22.46 24.59 25.61
C VAL A 204 -21.75 23.66 26.60
N LEU A 205 -20.67 22.99 26.17
CA LEU A 205 -19.87 22.15 27.09
C LEU A 205 -19.16 22.99 28.16
N HIS A 206 -18.68 24.20 27.83
CA HIS A 206 -18.01 25.04 28.81
C HIS A 206 -18.98 25.55 29.90
N TYR A 207 -20.23 25.87 29.54
CA TYR A 207 -21.29 26.23 30.50
C TYR A 207 -21.75 25.05 31.38
N LEU A 208 -21.70 23.81 30.87
CA LEU A 208 -22.06 22.61 31.65
C LEU A 208 -20.95 22.18 32.63
N ILE A 209 -19.69 22.45 32.31
CA ILE A 209 -18.55 22.08 33.17
C ILE A 209 -18.29 23.15 34.25
N TRP A 210 -18.59 24.42 33.98
CA TRP A 210 -18.34 25.55 34.89
C TRP A 210 -19.63 26.26 35.32
N GLY A 211 -20.70 25.50 35.50
CA GLY A 211 -21.93 26.02 36.09
C GLY A 211 -21.66 26.66 37.46
N TYR A 212 -22.28 27.82 37.66
CA TYR A 212 -22.59 28.42 38.96
C TYR A 212 -22.94 27.40 40.05
#